data_AF-A0A1E5V0I0-F1
#
_entry.id   AF-A0A1E5V0I0-F1
#
_cell.length_a   1.000
_cell.length_b   1.000
_cell.length_c   1.000
_cell.angle_alpha   90.00
_cell.angle_beta   90.00
_cell.angle_gamma   90.00
#
_symmetry.space_group_name_H-M   'P 1'
#
loop_
_entity.id
_entity.type
_entity.pdbx_description
1 polymer ?
#
loop_
_entity_poly.entity_id
_entity_poly.type
_entity_poly.pdbx_seq_one_letter_code
_entity_poly.pdbx_strand_id
1 'polypeptide(L)' 'MEIQKEKHIYELGSLPPFLLVFASEVEAIDHRWNQHGLGSDNVQGSYRPLHDGPVSLMHWSGKGKP' A
#
# COMPACT_ATOMS: atom_id res chain seq x y z
N MET A 1 -11.67 9.06 -8.17
CA MET A 1 -10.67 9.79 -8.99
C MET A 1 -10.72 11.30 -8.80
N GLU A 2 -11.84 11.91 -8.36
CA GLU A 2 -11.94 13.38 -8.22
C GLU A 2 -10.86 14.03 -7.33
N ILE A 3 -10.53 13.41 -6.19
CA ILE A 3 -9.46 13.92 -5.29
C ILE A 3 -8.09 13.97 -5.98
N GLN A 4 -7.84 13.08 -6.96
CA GLN A 4 -6.57 13.04 -7.71
C GLN A 4 -6.48 14.12 -8.79
N LYS A 5 -7.61 14.71 -9.20
CA LYS A 5 -7.65 15.83 -10.15
C LYS A 5 -7.23 17.15 -9.50
N GLU A 6 -7.50 17.30 -8.21
CA GLU A 6 -7.17 18.51 -7.45
C GLU A 6 -5.81 18.42 -6.73
N LYS A 7 -5.40 17.21 -6.33
CA LYS A 7 -4.15 16.98 -5.59
C LYS A 7 -3.35 15.87 -6.24
N HIS A 8 -2.13 16.21 -6.65
CA HIS A 8 -1.18 15.26 -7.24
C HIS A 8 -0.67 14.33 -6.14
N ILE A 9 -1.38 13.22 -5.90
CA ILE A 9 -1.03 12.24 -4.85
C ILE A 9 -0.03 11.18 -5.34
N TYR A 10 0.33 11.21 -6.63
CA TYR A 10 1.35 10.35 -7.25
C TYR A 10 2.13 11.16 -8.27
N GLU A 11 3.45 11.00 -8.33
CA GLU A 11 4.24 11.42 -9.49
C GLU A 11 4.11 10.35 -10.58
N LEU A 12 3.95 10.77 -11.83
CA LEU A 12 3.87 9.88 -13.00
C LEU A 12 5.13 8.98 -13.02
N GLY A 13 4.98 7.70 -12.68
CA GLY A 13 6.09 6.75 -12.47
C GLY A 13 6.05 6.00 -11.13
N SER A 14 5.38 6.55 -10.11
CA SER A 14 5.13 5.87 -8.82
C SER A 14 3.88 4.99 -8.83
N LEU A 15 2.96 5.23 -9.77
CA LEU A 15 1.80 4.39 -9.98
C LEU A 15 2.21 3.17 -10.83
N PRO A 16 2.11 1.93 -10.30
CA PRO A 16 2.41 0.75 -11.08
C PRO A 16 1.62 0.75 -12.40
N PRO A 17 2.27 0.57 -13.56
CA PRO A 17 1.59 0.66 -14.86
C PRO A 17 0.35 -0.24 -14.99
N PHE A 18 0.33 -1.37 -14.28
CA PHE A 18 -0.82 -2.28 -14.28
C PHE A 18 -2.11 -1.61 -13.73
N LEU A 19 -2.00 -0.68 -12.77
CA LEU A 19 -3.17 0.03 -12.24
C LEU A 19 -3.74 1.05 -13.24
N LEU A 20 -2.93 1.51 -14.20
CA LEU A 20 -3.40 2.33 -15.33
C LEU A 20 -4.06 1.45 -16.39
N VAL A 21 -3.44 0.32 -16.72
CA VAL A 21 -3.93 -0.60 -17.77
C VAL A 21 -5.23 -1.28 -17.35
N PHE A 22 -5.31 -1.77 -16.12
CA PHE A 22 -6.47 -2.49 -15.57
C PHE A 22 -7.34 -1.59 -14.70
N ALA A 23 -7.37 -0.29 -14.99
CA ALA A 23 -8.20 0.64 -14.25
C ALA A 23 -9.67 0.22 -14.33
N SER A 24 -10.32 0.04 -13.18
CA SER A 24 -11.70 -0.49 -13.05
C SER A 24 -11.87 -1.98 -13.35
N GLU A 25 -10.79 -2.72 -13.63
CA GLU A 25 -10.78 -4.19 -13.79
C GLU A 25 -10.06 -4.89 -12.63
N VAL A 26 -9.68 -4.13 -11.59
CA VAL A 26 -9.02 -4.64 -10.40
C VAL A 26 -9.97 -4.64 -9.20
N GLU A 27 -9.96 -5.73 -8.44
CA GLU A 27 -10.68 -5.85 -7.18
C GLU A 27 -9.74 -5.77 -5.98
N ALA A 28 -10.22 -5.20 -4.88
CA ALA A 28 -9.48 -5.19 -3.64
C ALA A 28 -9.47 -6.60 -3.02
N ILE A 29 -8.28 -7.08 -2.65
CA ILE A 29 -8.14 -8.29 -1.85
C ILE A 29 -8.15 -7.94 -0.35
N ASP A 30 -8.53 -8.92 0.46
CA ASP A 30 -8.45 -8.77 1.92
C ASP A 30 -7.02 -8.43 2.35
N HIS A 31 -6.89 -7.45 3.24
CA HIS A 31 -5.60 -6.93 3.65
C HIS A 31 -4.71 -7.97 4.36
N ARG A 32 -5.27 -9.08 4.86
CA ARG A 32 -4.52 -10.23 5.41
C ARG A 32 -3.53 -10.83 4.41
N TRP A 33 -3.75 -10.62 3.12
CA TRP A 33 -2.92 -11.09 2.02
C TRP A 33 -1.78 -10.13 1.66
N ASN A 34 -1.68 -8.98 2.33
CA ASN A 34 -0.58 -8.03 2.16
C ASN A 34 -0.38 -7.15 3.39
N GLN A 35 -0.28 -7.76 4.58
CA GLN A 35 -0.04 -7.02 5.81
C GLN A 35 1.33 -6.37 5.73
N HIS A 36 1.39 -5.04 5.76
CA HIS A 36 2.68 -4.37 5.87
C HIS A 36 3.21 -4.57 7.29
N GLY A 37 4.47 -4.97 7.39
CA GLY A 37 5.15 -4.99 8.68
C GLY A 37 5.52 -3.58 9.15
N LEU A 38 6.14 -3.49 10.34
CA LEU A 38 6.64 -2.27 10.98
C LEU A 38 7.81 -1.57 10.25
N GLY A 39 7.99 -1.78 8.93
CA GLY A 39 9.07 -1.20 8.12
C GLY A 39 8.80 0.23 7.63
N SER A 40 7.69 0.84 8.05
CA SER A 40 7.36 2.25 7.78
C SER A 40 8.28 3.21 8.53
N ASP A 41 8.15 4.52 8.29
CA ASP A 41 8.95 5.52 9.00
C ASP A 41 8.63 5.49 10.51
N ASN A 42 9.46 4.76 11.26
CA ASN A 42 9.37 4.59 12.70
C ASN A 42 9.53 5.91 13.47
N VAL A 43 10.11 6.94 12.84
CA VAL A 43 10.32 8.27 13.46
C VAL A 43 9.03 9.10 13.40
N GLN A 44 8.28 9.01 12.31
CA GLN A 44 7.00 9.72 12.15
C GLN A 44 5.78 8.91 12.60
N GLY A 45 5.97 7.64 12.98
CA GLY A 45 4.88 6.79 13.48
C GLY A 45 3.80 6.49 12.44
N SER A 46 4.14 6.54 11.15
CA SER A 46 3.21 6.33 10.03
C SER A 46 2.92 4.84 9.78
N TYR A 47 2.62 4.10 10.83
CA TYR A 47 2.28 2.68 10.74
C TYR A 47 0.94 2.50 10.04
N ARG A 48 0.87 1.54 9.12
CA ARG A 48 -0.42 1.07 8.63
C ARG A 48 -1.12 0.26 9.74
N PRO A 49 -2.46 0.31 9.81
CA PRO A 49 -3.20 -0.54 10.73
C PRO A 49 -2.82 -2.01 10.56
N LEU A 50 -2.83 -2.74 11.68
CA LEU A 50 -2.64 -4.19 11.68
C LEU A 50 -3.98 -4.89 11.49
N HIS A 51 -3.94 -6.07 10.87
CA HIS A 51 -5.08 -6.97 10.84
C HIS A 51 -5.48 -7.41 12.23
N ASP A 52 -6.78 -7.30 12.52
CA ASP A 52 -7.41 -7.88 13.71
C ASP A 52 -7.50 -9.42 13.55
N GLY A 53 -6.36 -10.11 13.46
CA GLY A 53 -6.31 -11.57 13.33
C GLY A 53 -5.11 -12.11 12.55
N PRO A 54 -5.10 -13.43 12.28
CA PRO A 54 -4.01 -14.08 11.56
C PRO A 54 -3.86 -13.56 10.12
N VAL A 55 -2.65 -13.12 9.79
CA VAL A 55 -2.28 -12.70 8.45
C VAL A 55 -1.70 -13.87 7.65
N SER A 56 -2.01 -13.92 6.36
CA SER A 56 -1.51 -14.96 5.45
C SER A 56 -0.16 -14.58 4.85
N LEU A 57 0.07 -13.28 4.64
CA LEU A 57 1.33 -12.75 4.09
C LEU A 57 1.73 -11.47 4.83
N MET A 58 2.98 -11.44 5.30
CA MET A 58 3.63 -10.26 5.85
C MET A 58 4.61 -9.67 4.83
N HIS A 59 4.44 -8.39 4.52
CA HIS A 59 5.25 -7.65 3.56
C HIS A 59 6.15 -6.65 4.29
N TRP A 60 7.45 -6.93 4.30
CA TRP A 60 8.49 -6.03 4.80
C TRP A 60 8.98 -5.09 3.70
N SER A 61 8.13 -4.12 3.34
CA SER A 61 8.52 -3.02 2.45
C SER A 61 9.41 -2.02 3.19
N GLY A 62 10.51 -1.57 2.58
CA GLY A 62 11.33 -0.47 3.12
C GLY A 62 12.69 -0.90 3.68
N LYS A 63 13.24 -0.04 4.55
CA LYS A 63 14.55 -0.21 5.19
C LYS A 63 14.39 -0.99 6.51
N GLY A 64 15.43 -1.69 6.96
CA GLY A 64 15.38 -2.45 8.22
C GLY A 64 14.55 -3.74 8.12
N LYS A 65 14.70 -4.47 7.01
CA LYS A 65 14.16 -5.82 6.86
C LYS A 65 14.75 -6.74 7.94
N PRO A 66 14.04 -7.82 8.34
CA PRO A 66 14.56 -8.80 9.29
C PRO A 66 15.93 -9.36 8.88
#